data_AF-A0A8T4PSK5-F1
#
_entry.id   AF-A0A8T4PSK5-F1
#
_cell.length_a   1.000
_cell.length_b   1.000
_cell.length_c   1.000
_cell.angle_alpha   90.00
_cell.angle_beta   90.00
_cell.angle_gamma   90.00
#
_symmetry.space_group_name_H-M   'P 1'
#
loop_
_entity.id
_entity.type
_entity.pdbx_description
1 polymer ?
#
loop_
_entity_poly.entity_id
_entity_poly.type
_entity_poly.pdbx_seq_one_letter_code
_entity_poly.pdbx_strand_id
1 'polypeptide(L)' 'MCLLVPGKIVKIEKDLATIDYGIERRKARIVEPHFTVGEYALVQGGVLVEKVERKEAEKALWLYQRALSQQG' A
#
# COMPACT_ATOMS: atom_id res chain seq x y z
N MET A 1 6.36 -6.50 10.77
CA MET A 1 4.96 -6.96 10.81
C MET A 1 4.30 -6.60 9.49
N CYS A 2 4.01 -7.59 8.63
CA CYS A 2 3.49 -7.37 7.28
C CYS A 2 2.00 -7.02 7.29
N LEU A 3 1.57 -6.15 6.38
CA LEU A 3 0.16 -5.82 6.16
C LEU A 3 -0.27 -6.46 4.84
N LEU A 4 -1.26 -7.35 4.89
CA LEU A 4 -1.87 -7.99 3.71
C LEU A 4 -2.93 -7.10 3.04
N VAL A 5 -2.92 -5.81 3.34
CA VAL A 5 -3.84 -4.81 2.78
C VAL A 5 -3.09 -4.05 1.69
N PRO A 6 -3.69 -3.81 0.52
CA PRO A 6 -3.08 -2.96 -0.50
C PRO A 6 -3.04 -1.50 -0.02
N GLY A 7 -1.92 -0.83 -0.27
CA GLY A 7 -1.75 0.59 0.06
C GLY A 7 -1.54 1.42 -1.20
N LYS A 8 -1.81 2.72 -1.09
CA LYS A 8 -1.64 3.66 -2.22
C LYS A 8 -0.20 4.15 -2.32
N ILE A 9 0.39 4.09 -3.49
CA ILE A 9 1.70 4.68 -3.73
C ILE A 9 1.54 6.19 -3.85
N VAL A 10 2.08 6.93 -2.88
CA VAL A 10 1.97 8.40 -2.83
C VAL A 10 3.26 9.12 -3.22
N LYS A 11 4.39 8.40 -3.23
CA LYS A 11 5.70 8.93 -3.63
C LYS A 11 6.59 7.80 -4.10
N ILE A 12 7.42 8.05 -5.11
CA ILE A 12 8.50 7.16 -5.55
C ILE A 12 9.79 7.98 -5.62
N GLU A 13 10.83 7.49 -4.94
CA GLU A 13 12.18 8.07 -4.94
C GLU A 13 13.17 6.98 -5.34
N LYS A 14 13.58 6.97 -6.62
CA LYS A 14 14.38 5.89 -7.22
C LYS A 14 13.67 4.54 -7.05
N ASP A 15 14.22 3.65 -6.23
CA ASP A 15 13.70 2.33 -5.91
C ASP A 15 12.89 2.28 -4.60
N LEU A 16 12.60 3.43 -3.98
CA LEU A 16 11.87 3.50 -2.71
C LEU A 16 10.50 4.16 -2.89
N ALA A 17 9.44 3.38 -2.68
CA ALA A 17 8.07 3.87 -2.64
C ALA A 17 7.66 4.26 -1.22
N THR A 18 6.84 5.31 -1.10
CA THR A 18 6.06 5.60 0.10
C THR A 18 4.61 5.18 -0.15
N ILE A 19 4.10 4.33 0.74
CA ILE A 19 2.80 3.69 0.66
C ILE A 19 1.94 4.24 1.79
N ASP A 20 0.76 4.74 1.45
CA ASP A 20 -0.21 5.32 2.36
C ASP A 20 -1.37 4.33 2.59
N TYR A 21 -1.61 4.00 3.86
CA TYR A 21 -2.71 3.14 4.31
C TYR A 21 -3.84 3.94 4.97
N GLY A 22 -3.82 5.27 4.87
CA GLY A 22 -4.75 6.22 5.52
C GLY A 22 -4.49 6.45 7.01
N ILE A 23 -4.07 5.42 7.75
CA ILE A 23 -3.75 5.53 9.18
C ILE A 23 -2.24 5.59 9.46
N GLU A 24 -1.44 5.04 8.56
CA GLU A 24 0.02 5.05 8.64
C GLU A 24 0.63 5.07 7.24
N ARG A 25 1.90 5.47 7.18
CA ARG A 25 2.70 5.43 5.96
C ARG A 25 3.90 4.55 6.16
N ARG A 26 4.17 3.70 5.17
CA ARG A 26 5.33 2.80 5.17
C ARG A 26 6.15 2.99 3.91
N LYS A 27 7.43 2.65 4.01
CA LYS A 27 8.35 2.60 2.88
C LYS A 27 8.47 1.17 2.38
N ALA A 28 8.47 0.98 1.06
CA ALA A 28 8.75 -0.32 0.45
C ALA A 28 9.67 -0.14 -0.75
N ARG A 29 10.51 -1.15 -1.02
CA ARG A 29 11.36 -1.18 -2.19
C ARG A 29 10.58 -1.59 -3.43
N ILE A 30 10.97 -1.02 -4.55
CA ILE A 30 10.51 -1.35 -5.90
C ILE A 30 11.59 -2.23 -6.51
N VAL A 31 11.32 -3.53 -6.61
CA VAL A 31 12.27 -4.50 -7.19
C VAL A 31 11.98 -4.75 -8.66
N GLU A 32 10.71 -4.72 -9.04
CA GLU A 32 10.27 -4.82 -10.42
C GLU A 32 9.94 -3.43 -10.99
N PRO A 33 10.27 -3.16 -12.26
CA PRO A 33 9.74 -1.98 -12.93
C PRO A 33 8.20 -2.03 -12.94
N HIS A 34 7.55 -0.93 -13.30
CA HIS A 34 6.11 -0.80 -13.52
C HIS A 34 5.26 -0.14 -12.42
N PHE A 35 5.75 0.19 -11.23
CA PHE A 35 4.91 0.93 -10.25
C PHE A 35 4.92 2.44 -10.48
N THR A 36 3.73 3.06 -10.39
CA THR A 36 3.54 4.50 -10.57
C THR A 36 2.82 5.11 -9.38
N VAL A 37 3.11 6.38 -9.09
CA VAL A 37 2.37 7.15 -8.07
C VAL A 37 0.89 7.19 -8.44
N GLY A 38 0.03 6.92 -7.46
CA GLY A 38 -1.42 6.83 -7.62
C GLY A 38 -1.95 5.40 -7.75
N GLU A 39 -1.10 4.43 -8.06
CA GLU A 39 -1.46 3.01 -8.09
C GLU A 39 -1.53 2.41 -6.68
N TYR A 40 -2.18 1.26 -6.58
CA TYR A 40 -2.29 0.49 -5.36
C TYR A 40 -1.51 -0.80 -5.49
N ALA A 41 -0.84 -1.21 -4.42
CA ALA A 41 -0.01 -2.40 -4.45
C ALA A 41 0.07 -3.09 -3.09
N LEU A 42 0.30 -4.39 -3.14
CA LEU A 42 0.61 -5.20 -1.98
C LEU A 42 2.09 -5.06 -1.60
N VAL A 43 2.35 -5.03 -0.29
CA VAL A 43 3.70 -4.97 0.28
C VAL A 43 3.97 -6.23 1.06
N GLN A 44 4.98 -6.99 0.65
CA GLN A 44 5.42 -8.19 1.36
C GLN A 44 6.92 -8.09 1.65
N GLY A 45 7.30 -8.26 2.92
CA GLY A 45 8.71 -8.16 3.33
C GLY A 45 9.35 -6.79 3.07
N GLY A 46 8.55 -5.72 2.96
CA GLY A 46 9.05 -4.38 2.63
C GLY A 46 9.32 -4.16 1.14
N VAL A 47 8.73 -4.98 0.27
CA VAL A 47 8.84 -4.89 -1.19
C VAL A 47 7.44 -4.80 -1.81
N LEU A 48 7.28 -3.99 -2.86
CA LEU A 48 6.07 -4.02 -3.69
C LEU A 48 6.06 -5.29 -4.53
N VAL A 49 5.01 -6.11 -4.40
CA VAL A 49 4.95 -7.43 -5.04
C VAL A 49 3.87 -7.53 -6.13
N GLU A 50 2.76 -6.82 -5.98
CA GLU A 50 1.63 -6.96 -6.89
C GLU A 50 0.84 -5.66 -6.96
N LYS A 51 0.46 -5.25 -8.18
CA LYS A 51 -0.50 -4.16 -8.39
C LYS A 51 -1.91 -4.67 -8.17
N VAL A 52 -2.71 -3.88 -7.48
CA VAL A 52 -4.12 -4.18 -7.22
C VAL A 52 -4.98 -3.14 -7.93
N GLU A 53 -6.09 -3.59 -8.51
CA GLU A 53 -7.06 -2.70 -9.14
C GLU A 53 -7.62 -1.73 -8.09
N ARG A 54 -7.82 -0.48 -8.51
CA ARG A 54 -8.16 0.62 -7.62
C ARG A 54 -9.43 0.36 -6.81
N LYS A 55 -10.51 -0.12 -7.42
CA LYS A 55 -11.78 -0.36 -6.73
C LYS A 55 -11.65 -1.42 -5.65
N GLU A 56 -10.94 -2.50 -5.93
CA GLU A 56 -10.68 -3.57 -4.96
C GLU A 56 -9.78 -3.08 -3.83
N ALA A 57 -8.72 -2.35 -4.16
CA ALA A 57 -7.80 -1.80 -3.18
C ALA A 57 -8.47 -0.78 -2.24
N GLU A 58 -9.26 0.14 -2.78
CA GLU A 58 -10.02 1.13 -2.00
C GLU A 58 -11.01 0.44 -1.05
N LYS A 59 -11.70 -0.63 -1.49
CA LYS A 59 -12.61 -1.40 -0.64
C LYS A 59 -11.88 -2.09 0.51
N ALA A 60 -10.77 -2.76 0.22
CA ALA A 60 -9.95 -3.44 1.23
C ALA A 60 -9.37 -2.44 2.24
N LEU A 61 -8.87 -1.31 1.74
CA LEU A 61 -8.30 -0.25 2.56
C LEU A 61 -9.35 0.39 3.49
N TRP A 62 -10.56 0.64 2.98
CA TRP A 62 -11.67 1.15 3.78
C TRP A 62 -12.07 0.20 4.92
N LEU A 63 -12.17 -1.11 4.63
CA LEU A 63 -12.45 -2.13 5.66
C LEU A 63 -11.37 -2.17 6.73
N TYR A 64 -10.10 -2.09 6.32
CA TYR A 64 -8.95 -2.06 7.23
C TYR A 64 -8.99 -0.85 8.17
N GLN A 65 -9.20 0.34 7.63
CA GLN A 65 -9.32 1.57 8.42
C GLN A 65 -10.46 1.45 9.44
N ARG A 66 -11.63 1.00 9.00
CA ARG A 66 -12.81 0.84 9.86
C ARG A 66 -12.62 -0.22 10.96
N ALA A 67 -11.88 -1.29 10.69
CA ALA A 67 -11.59 -2.33 11.68
C ALA A 67 -10.65 -1.83 12.80
N LEU A 68 -9.76 -0.89 12.49
CA LEU A 68 -8.84 -0.31 13.46
C LEU A 68 -9.44 0.89 14.20
N SER A 69 -10.31 1.68 13.56
CA SER A 69 -11.04 2.76 14.23
C SER A 69 -12.03 2.29 15.30
N GLN A 70 -12.46 1.02 15.27
CA GLN A 70 -13.36 0.43 16.29
C GLN A 70 -12.64 -0.20 17.49
N GLN A 71 -11.30 -0.11 17.54
CA GLN A 71 -10.50 -0.59 18.67
C GLN A 71 -10.02 0.55 19.59
N GLY A 72 -10.67 1.70 19.53
CA GLY A 72 -10.43 2.85 20.42
C GLY A 72 -11.42 2.89 21.57
#